data_AF-A0A527GKJ6-F1
#
_entry.id   AF-A0A527GKJ6-F1
#
_cell.length_a   1.000
_cell.length_b   1.000
_cell.length_c   1.000
_cell.angle_alpha   90.00
_cell.angle_beta   90.00
_cell.angle_gamma   90.00
#
_symmetry.space_group_name_H-M   'P 1'
#
loop_
_entity.id
_entity.type
_entity.pdbx_description
1 polymer ?
#
loop_
_entity_poly.entity_id
_entity_poly.type
_entity_poly.pdbx_seq_one_letter_code
_entity_poly.pdbx_strand_id
1 'polypeptide(L)'
;FAKMAAAVTFSTMLVAYLKWFEERQVTAPRGLTDIFDTLTYRERYEALVEHVGRDGLTGLLHRGRFDADGEAAVQTSLRTARPLSLLIIDVDHFKSINDRFGHAEGDKVLKAVAA
;
A
#
# COMPACT_ATOMS: atom_id res chain seq x y z
N PHE A 1 10.05 15.47 -51.49
CA PHE A 1 10.07 16.90 -51.09
C PHE A 1 8.95 17.27 -50.11
N ALA A 2 7.66 17.03 -50.40
CA ALA A 2 6.55 17.38 -49.49
C ALA A 2 6.61 16.75 -48.09
N LYS A 3 7.03 15.48 -47.96
CA LYS A 3 7.14 14.80 -46.65
C LYS A 3 8.23 15.40 -45.74
N MET A 4 9.36 15.84 -46.32
CA MET A 4 10.46 16.46 -45.58
C MET A 4 10.07 17.86 -45.11
N ALA A 5 9.34 18.61 -45.93
CA ALA A 5 8.82 19.93 -45.54
C ALA A 5 7.85 19.82 -44.36
N ALA A 6 6.95 18.84 -44.37
CA ALA A 6 6.03 18.58 -43.26
C ALA A 6 6.78 18.20 -41.96
N ALA A 7 7.81 17.34 -42.05
CA ALA A 7 8.60 16.94 -40.89
C ALA A 7 9.31 18.14 -40.24
N VAL A 8 9.82 19.07 -41.04
CA VAL A 8 10.47 20.29 -40.56
C VAL A 8 9.46 21.21 -39.89
N THR A 9 8.27 21.42 -40.47
CA THR A 9 7.23 22.28 -39.87
C THR A 9 6.67 21.70 -38.57
N PHE A 10 6.48 20.38 -38.49
CA PHE A 10 6.03 19.75 -37.24
C PHE A 10 7.11 19.80 -36.17
N SER A 11 8.38 19.59 -36.53
CA SER A 11 9.49 19.68 -35.57
C SER A 11 9.67 21.10 -35.06
N THR A 12 9.54 22.12 -35.90
CA THR A 12 9.63 23.52 -35.46
C THR A 12 8.43 23.92 -34.62
N MET A 13 7.21 23.53 -34.99
CA MET A 13 6.02 23.74 -34.14
C MET A 13 6.12 23.02 -32.81
N LEU A 14 6.65 21.79 -32.79
CA LEU A 14 6.84 21.02 -31.57
C LEU A 14 7.89 21.67 -30.66
N VAL A 15 9.03 22.10 -31.20
CA VAL A 15 10.06 22.81 -30.42
C VAL A 15 9.54 24.15 -29.92
N ALA A 16 8.77 24.90 -30.72
CA ALA A 16 8.16 26.15 -30.29
C ALA A 16 7.10 25.93 -29.19
N TYR A 17 6.27 24.90 -29.36
CA TYR A 17 5.29 24.48 -28.35
C TYR A 17 5.98 24.05 -27.06
N LEU A 18 6.99 23.19 -27.14
CA LEU A 18 7.75 22.73 -25.97
C LEU A 18 8.42 23.90 -25.28
N LYS A 19 9.11 24.81 -25.99
CA LYS A 19 9.68 26.01 -25.35
C LYS A 19 8.63 26.89 -24.66
N TRP A 20 7.47 27.07 -25.30
CA TRP A 20 6.38 27.87 -24.74
C TRP A 20 5.70 27.21 -23.53
N PHE A 21 5.64 25.89 -23.48
CA PHE A 21 4.99 25.13 -22.40
C PHE A 21 5.94 24.66 -21.29
N GLU A 22 7.22 24.47 -21.61
CA GLU A 22 8.26 24.00 -20.67
C GLU A 22 8.81 25.15 -19.82
N GLU A 23 8.71 26.40 -20.27
CA GLU A 23 8.82 27.58 -19.38
C GLU A 23 7.66 27.67 -18.37
N ARG A 24 6.60 26.89 -18.59
CA ARG A 24 5.51 26.65 -17.65
C ARG A 24 5.69 25.36 -16.85
N GLN A 25 6.92 24.82 -16.78
CA GLN A 25 7.29 23.99 -15.64
C GLN A 25 7.05 24.83 -14.39
N VAL A 26 5.96 24.51 -13.71
CA VAL A 26 5.72 24.91 -12.33
C VAL A 26 6.93 24.40 -11.57
N THR A 27 7.95 25.24 -11.43
CA THR A 27 8.88 25.16 -10.32
C THR A 27 7.98 25.38 -9.11
N ALA A 28 7.36 24.30 -8.64
CA ALA A 28 6.60 24.34 -7.41
C ALA A 28 7.60 24.88 -6.39
N PRO A 29 7.38 26.08 -5.83
CA PRO A 29 8.17 26.46 -4.68
C PRO A 29 7.99 25.31 -3.68
N ARG A 30 9.07 24.85 -3.05
CA ARG A 30 8.98 24.04 -1.83
C ARG A 30 8.33 24.92 -0.76
N GLY A 31 7.04 25.14 -0.90
CA GLY A 31 6.21 25.95 -0.04
C GLY A 31 5.64 25.08 1.04
N LEU A 32 5.26 25.72 2.14
CA LEU A 32 4.57 25.08 3.26
C LEU A 32 3.44 24.14 2.81
N THR A 33 2.71 24.50 1.74
CA THR A 33 1.65 23.66 1.14
C THR A 33 2.13 22.28 0.72
N ASP A 34 3.32 22.13 0.14
CA ASP A 34 3.86 20.84 -0.31
C ASP A 34 4.27 19.95 0.89
N ILE A 35 4.77 20.59 1.95
CA ILE A 35 5.05 19.94 3.24
C ILE A 35 3.73 19.55 3.91
N PHE A 36 2.72 20.42 3.91
CA PHE A 36 1.40 20.11 4.43
C PHE A 36 0.73 19.00 3.63
N ASP A 37 0.84 18.97 2.30
CA ASP A 37 0.31 17.88 1.48
C ASP A 37 1.04 16.57 1.76
N THR A 38 2.36 16.61 1.91
CA THR A 38 3.16 15.43 2.28
C THR A 38 2.84 14.92 3.69
N LEU A 39 2.71 15.83 4.66
CA LEU A 39 2.35 15.50 6.05
C LEU A 39 0.90 15.00 6.12
N THR A 40 -0.03 15.67 5.46
CA THR A 40 -1.44 15.27 5.39
C THR A 40 -1.61 13.94 4.67
N TYR A 41 -0.85 13.69 3.61
CA TYR A 41 -0.83 12.40 2.93
C TYR A 41 -0.32 11.30 3.86
N ARG A 42 0.76 11.57 4.61
CA ARG A 42 1.31 10.63 5.56
C ARG A 42 0.36 10.36 6.73
N GLU A 43 -0.26 11.40 7.29
CA GLU A 43 -1.31 11.27 8.33
C GLU A 43 -2.50 10.47 7.83
N ARG A 44 -2.99 10.73 6.61
CA ARG A 44 -4.10 9.97 6.02
C ARG A 44 -3.71 8.53 5.70
N TYR A 45 -2.48 8.30 5.27
CA TYR A 45 -1.95 6.97 5.02
C TYR A 45 -1.78 6.20 6.34
N GLU A 46 -1.24 6.83 7.37
CA GLU A 46 -1.12 6.26 8.71
C GLU A 46 -2.51 6.00 9.32
N ALA A 47 -3.47 6.92 9.17
CA ALA A 47 -4.86 6.70 9.59
C ALA A 47 -5.53 5.57 8.80
N LEU A 48 -5.24 5.42 7.50
CA LEU A 48 -5.73 4.30 6.70
C LEU A 48 -5.11 2.98 7.15
N VAL A 49 -3.80 2.96 7.42
CA VAL A 49 -3.09 1.80 7.97
C VAL A 49 -3.60 1.46 9.37
N GLU A 50 -3.92 2.46 10.18
CA GLU A 50 -4.50 2.31 11.51
C GLU A 50 -5.93 1.75 11.43
N HIS A 51 -6.73 2.20 10.46
CA HIS A 51 -8.12 1.79 10.26
C HIS A 51 -8.28 0.45 9.51
N VAL A 52 -7.28 0.03 8.74
CA VAL A 52 -7.23 -1.29 8.07
C VAL A 52 -6.37 -2.26 8.89
N GLY A 53 -6.63 -2.32 10.20
CA GLY A 53 -5.92 -3.20 11.13
C GLY A 53 -6.41 -4.65 11.11
N ARG A 54 -7.49 -4.95 10.38
CA ARG A 54 -8.12 -6.28 10.37
C ARG A 54 -8.42 -6.78 8.96
N ASP A 55 -8.28 -8.08 8.78
CA ASP A 55 -8.60 -8.79 7.55
C ASP A 55 -10.11 -8.80 7.32
N GLY A 56 -10.54 -8.41 6.11
CA GLY A 56 -11.96 -8.27 5.79
C GLY A 56 -12.70 -9.60 5.72
N LEU A 57 -11.98 -10.72 5.51
CA LEU A 57 -12.58 -12.05 5.44
C LEU A 57 -12.74 -12.67 6.84
N THR A 58 -11.67 -12.65 7.64
CA THR A 58 -11.55 -13.38 8.90
C THR A 58 -11.74 -12.50 10.14
N GLY A 59 -11.56 -11.19 10.00
CA GLY A 59 -11.53 -10.26 11.12
C GLY A 59 -10.29 -10.40 12.02
N LEU A 60 -9.28 -11.18 11.64
CA LEU A 60 -7.99 -11.24 12.35
C LEU A 60 -7.16 -9.98 12.09
N LEU A 61 -6.12 -9.74 12.90
CA LEU A 61 -5.23 -8.62 12.63
C LEU A 61 -4.50 -8.82 11.30
N HIS A 62 -4.40 -7.74 10.52
CA HIS A 62 -3.48 -7.70 9.40
C HIS A 62 -2.04 -7.86 9.88
N ARG A 63 -1.20 -8.46 9.03
CA ARG A 63 0.23 -8.69 9.33
C ARG A 63 0.93 -7.43 9.83
N GLY A 64 0.73 -6.29 9.17
CA GLY A 64 1.35 -5.03 9.59
C GLY A 64 0.97 -4.60 11.01
N ARG A 65 -0.29 -4.82 11.42
CA ARG A 65 -0.76 -4.52 12.77
C ARG A 65 -0.25 -5.54 13.78
N PHE A 66 -0.27 -6.83 13.42
CA PHE A 66 0.30 -7.90 14.23
C PHE A 66 1.79 -7.66 14.52
N ASP A 67 2.58 -7.25 13.53
CA ASP A 67 4.01 -6.99 13.68
C ASP A 67 4.26 -5.81 14.64
N ALA A 68 3.51 -4.70 14.48
CA ALA A 68 3.62 -3.54 15.35
C ALA A 68 3.20 -3.84 16.81
N ASP A 69 2.07 -4.53 17.00
CA ASP A 69 1.60 -4.94 18.33
C ASP A 69 2.56 -5.97 18.96
N GLY A 70 3.15 -6.86 18.14
CA GLY A 70 4.15 -7.84 18.55
C GLY A 70 5.44 -7.20 19.05
N GLU A 71 5.96 -6.19 18.34
CA GLU A 71 7.13 -5.43 18.80
C GLU A 71 6.88 -4.75 20.14
N ALA A 72 5.72 -4.11 20.30
CA ALA A 72 5.32 -3.50 21.57
C ALA A 72 5.18 -4.53 22.71
N ALA A 73 4.66 -5.72 22.42
CA ALA A 73 4.54 -6.82 23.37
C ALA A 73 5.92 -7.35 23.82
N VAL A 74 6.87 -7.49 22.90
CA VAL A 74 8.26 -7.89 23.20
C VAL A 74 8.93 -6.85 24.12
N GLN A 75 8.85 -5.56 23.77
CA GLN A 75 9.43 -4.49 24.60
C GLN A 75 8.83 -4.46 26.01
N THR A 76 7.53 -4.73 26.12
CA THR A 76 6.84 -4.81 27.41
C THR A 76 7.26 -6.02 28.22
N SER A 77 7.41 -7.18 27.58
CA SER A 77 7.94 -8.41 28.20
C SER A 77 9.34 -8.19 28.77
N LEU A 78 10.25 -7.58 27.99
CA LEU A 78 11.60 -7.24 28.44
C LEU A 78 11.59 -6.27 29.63
N ARG A 79 10.78 -5.22 29.58
CA ARG A 79 10.70 -4.21 30.65
C ARG A 79 10.09 -4.75 31.95
N THR A 80 9.15 -5.69 31.84
CA THR A 80 8.41 -6.24 33.00
C THR A 80 8.95 -7.58 33.49
N ALA A 81 9.96 -8.14 32.81
CA ALA A 81 10.48 -9.49 33.05
C ALA A 81 9.40 -10.58 33.05
N ARG A 82 8.32 -10.38 32.28
CA ARG A 82 7.23 -11.37 32.13
C ARG A 82 7.45 -12.20 30.87
N PRO A 83 7.27 -13.52 30.92
CA PRO A 83 7.42 -14.37 29.74
C PRO A 83 6.38 -14.04 28.67
N LEU A 84 6.82 -14.06 27.40
CA LEU A 84 5.98 -13.90 26.21
C LEU A 84 6.08 -15.19 25.38
N SER A 85 4.99 -15.59 24.74
CA SER A 85 4.94 -16.77 23.85
C SER A 85 4.28 -16.39 22.54
N LEU A 86 4.71 -17.05 21.46
CA LEU A 86 4.19 -16.87 20.10
C LEU A 86 3.77 -18.23 19.55
N LEU A 87 2.59 -18.27 18.93
CA LEU A 87 2.08 -19.44 18.21
C LEU A 87 1.81 -19.05 16.76
N ILE A 88 2.26 -19.89 15.83
CA ILE A 88 1.99 -19.76 14.40
C ILE A 88 1.21 -21.00 13.98
N ILE A 89 0.09 -20.80 13.30
CA ILE A 89 -0.83 -21.84 12.85
C ILE A 89 -1.00 -21.69 11.34
N ASP A 90 -0.94 -22.81 10.62
CA ASP A 90 -1.23 -22.88 9.18
C ASP A 90 -2.35 -23.90 8.92
N VAL A 91 -3.12 -23.69 7.86
CA VAL A 91 -4.20 -24.62 7.46
C VAL A 91 -3.64 -25.63 6.47
N ASP A 92 -3.42 -26.85 6.95
CA ASP A 92 -2.87 -27.93 6.13
C ASP A 92 -3.72 -28.18 4.87
N HIS A 93 -3.02 -28.36 3.74
CA HIS A 93 -3.63 -28.67 2.44
C HIS A 93 -4.75 -27.71 2.00
N PHE A 94 -4.74 -26.45 2.44
CA PHE A 94 -5.78 -25.47 2.13
C PHE A 94 -6.06 -25.32 0.62
N LYS A 95 -5.01 -25.40 -0.21
CA LYS A 95 -5.14 -25.41 -1.68
C LYS A 95 -6.04 -26.55 -2.19
N SER A 96 -5.95 -27.75 -1.61
CA SER A 96 -6.80 -28.88 -2.00
C SER A 96 -8.28 -28.62 -1.72
N ILE A 97 -8.58 -27.92 -0.63
CA ILE A 97 -9.95 -27.51 -0.30
C ILE A 97 -10.47 -26.54 -1.38
N ASN A 98 -9.68 -25.52 -1.72
CA ASN A 98 -10.03 -24.58 -2.78
C ASN A 98 -10.22 -25.26 -4.14
N ASP A 99 -9.32 -26.18 -4.51
CA ASP A 99 -9.36 -26.86 -5.79
C ASP A 99 -10.56 -27.83 -5.90
N ARG A 100 -11.02 -28.41 -4.77
CA ARG A 100 -12.13 -29.39 -4.74
C ARG A 100 -13.51 -28.76 -4.55
N PHE A 101 -13.60 -27.70 -3.76
CA PHE A 101 -14.88 -27.11 -3.32
C PHE A 101 -15.05 -25.65 -3.73
N GLY A 102 -14.03 -25.04 -4.34
CA GLY A 102 -14.04 -23.65 -4.76
C GLY A 102 -13.64 -22.68 -3.64
N HIS A 103 -13.21 -21.47 -4.04
CA HIS A 103 -12.73 -20.44 -3.12
C HIS A 103 -13.76 -20.01 -2.07
N ALA A 104 -15.04 -19.98 -2.42
CA ALA A 104 -16.09 -19.60 -1.47
C ALA A 104 -16.18 -20.55 -0.27
N GLU A 105 -15.84 -21.84 -0.43
CA GLU A 105 -15.75 -22.75 0.72
C GLU A 105 -14.44 -22.64 1.47
N GLY A 106 -13.33 -22.39 0.77
CA GLY A 106 -12.07 -22.02 1.43
C GLY A 106 -12.23 -20.82 2.36
N ASP A 107 -12.97 -19.81 1.91
CA ASP A 107 -13.30 -18.62 2.71
C ASP A 107 -14.06 -18.96 4.00
N LYS A 108 -14.97 -19.94 3.96
CA LYS A 108 -15.69 -20.40 5.16
C LYS A 108 -14.77 -21.15 6.11
N VAL A 109 -13.84 -21.95 5.59
CA VAL A 109 -12.83 -22.63 6.40
C VAL A 109 -11.93 -21.60 7.10
N LEU A 110 -11.43 -20.58 6.38
CA LEU A 110 -10.62 -19.51 6.99
C LEU A 110 -11.39 -18.75 8.08
N LYS A 111 -12.67 -18.44 7.84
CA LYS A 111 -13.54 -17.84 8.86
C LYS A 111 -13.73 -18.73 10.09
N ALA A 112 -13.88 -20.04 9.89
CA ALA A 112 -14.07 -20.98 10.99
C ALA A 112 -12.80 -21.17 11.82
N VAL A 113 -11.62 -21.16 11.19
CA VAL A 113 -10.32 -21.24 11.87
C VAL A 113 -10.00 -19.96 12.64
N ALA A 114 -10.51 -18.82 12.18
CA ALA A 114 -10.30 -17.51 12.80
C ALA A 114 -11.24 -17.20 13.99
N ALA A 115 -12.33 -17.95 14.16
CA ALA A 115 -13.34 -17.75 15.20
C ALA A 115 -12.91 -18.33 16.55
#